data_AF-A0A534J1L3-F1
#
_entry.id   AF-A0A534J1L3-F1
#
_cell.length_a   1.000
_cell.length_b   1.000
_cell.length_c   1.000
_cell.angle_alpha   90.00
_cell.angle_beta   90.00
_cell.angle_gamma   90.00
#
_symmetry.space_group_name_H-M   'P 1'
#
loop_
_entity.id
_entity.type
_entity.pdbx_description
1 polymer ?
#
loop_
_entity_poly.entity_id
_entity_poly.type
_entity_poly.pdbx_seq_one_letter_code
_entity_poly.pdbx_strand_id
1 'polypeptide(L)' 'MAEYRVEKDFLGEVKVPKDALWGVQTQRAIENFPISGIRFGRRFLYALGLIK' A
#
# COMPACT_ATOMS: atom_id res chain seq x y z
N MET A 1 8.65 -17.44 6.28
CA MET A 1 9.23 -16.21 5.67
C MET A 1 8.15 -15.60 4.81
N ALA A 2 7.87 -14.30 4.93
CA ALA A 2 6.93 -13.63 4.04
C ALA A 2 7.48 -13.70 2.60
N GLU A 3 6.66 -14.16 1.66
CA GLU A 3 7.00 -14.16 0.24
C GLU A 3 6.70 -12.77 -0.34
N TYR A 4 7.54 -12.28 -1.24
CA TYR A 4 7.40 -10.95 -1.83
C TYR A 4 7.34 -11.05 -3.36
N ARG A 5 6.55 -10.16 -3.98
CA ARG A 5 6.64 -9.84 -5.40
C ARG A 5 7.39 -8.53 -5.59
N VAL A 6 8.09 -8.39 -6.72
CA VAL A 6 8.76 -7.14 -7.08
C VAL A 6 7.86 -6.37 -8.04
N GLU A 7 7.55 -5.12 -7.70
CA GLU A 7 6.82 -4.20 -8.57
C GLU A 7 7.71 -3.01 -8.93
N LYS A 8 7.50 -2.44 -10.13
CA LYS A 8 8.29 -1.34 -10.66
C LYS A 8 7.40 -0.15 -11.01
N ASP A 9 7.81 1.03 -10.58
CA ASP A 9 7.27 2.31 -11.04
C ASP A 9 8.41 3.20 -11.61
N PHE A 10 8.10 4.46 -11.93
CA PHE A 10 9.11 5.41 -12.43
C PHE A 10 10.20 5.74 -11.42
N LEU A 11 9.98 5.46 -10.13
CA LEU A 11 10.94 5.69 -9.04
C LEU A 11 11.80 4.45 -8.75
N GLY A 12 11.59 3.35 -9.48
CA GLY A 12 12.36 2.10 -9.37
C GLY A 12 11.55 0.91 -8.89
N GLU A 13 12.24 -0.08 -8.34
CA GLU A 13 11.67 -1.36 -7.92
C GLU A 13 11.42 -1.39 -6.41
N VAL A 14 10.31 -2.02 -6.01
CA VAL A 14 9.89 -2.16 -4.61
C VAL A 14 9.40 -3.58 -4.35
N LYS A 15 9.73 -4.12 -3.18
CA LYS A 15 9.21 -5.42 -2.72
C LYS A 15 7.87 -5.24 -2.04
N VAL A 16 6.83 -5.86 -2.59
CA VAL A 16 5.47 -5.87 -2.05
C VAL A 16 5.16 -7.26 -1.50
N PRO A 17 4.57 -7.41 -0.30
CA PRO A 17 4.16 -8.72 0.21
C PRO A 17 3.24 -9.42 -0.80
N LYS A 18 3.45 -10.72 -1.02
CA LYS A 18 2.72 -11.47 -2.05
C LYS A 18 1.22 -11.56 -1.78
N ASP A 19 0.83 -11.52 -0.51
CA ASP A 19 -0.54 -11.55 -0.01
C ASP A 19 -1.20 -10.16 0.08
N ALA A 20 -0.45 -9.08 -0.16
CA ALA A 20 -0.99 -7.73 -0.20
C ALA A 20 -1.88 -7.52 -1.43
N LEU A 21 -3.05 -6.92 -1.20
CA LEU A 21 -3.96 -6.51 -2.28
C LEU A 21 -3.58 -5.14 -2.90
N TRP A 22 -2.61 -4.44 -2.32
CA TRP A 22 -2.10 -3.16 -2.82
C TRP A 22 -0.84 -3.34 -3.66
N GLY A 23 -0.45 -2.28 -4.38
CA GLY A 23 0.75 -2.27 -5.23
C GLY A 23 1.85 -1.33 -4.75
N VAL A 24 2.79 -1.07 -5.65
CA VAL A 24 4.02 -0.29 -5.41
C VAL A 24 3.78 1.09 -4.77
N GLN A 25 2.76 1.84 -5.21
CA GLN A 25 2.50 3.18 -4.69
C GLN A 25 2.11 3.16 -3.21
N THR A 26 1.24 2.23 -2.81
CA THR A 26 0.86 2.07 -1.40
C THR A 26 2.02 1.56 -0.56
N GLN A 27 2.85 0.65 -1.11
CA GLN A 27 4.04 0.17 -0.42
C GLN A 27 5.04 1.30 -0.14
N ARG A 28 5.28 2.19 -1.12
CA ARG A 28 6.10 3.40 -0.91
C ARG A 28 5.51 4.33 0.13
N ALA A 29 4.19 4.50 0.16
CA ALA A 29 3.54 5.32 1.17
C ALA A 29 3.73 4.76 2.59
N ILE A 30 3.70 3.43 2.74
CA ILE A 30 4.00 2.76 4.02
C ILE A 30 5.44 3.04 4.46
N GLU A 31 6.40 3.00 3.53
CA GLU A 31 7.83 3.23 3.82
C GLU A 31 8.15 4.72 4.09
N ASN A 32 7.51 5.63 3.37
CA ASN A 32 7.83 7.07 3.42
C ASN A 32 7.09 7.85 4.52
N PHE A 33 5.93 7.37 4.99
CA PHE A 33 5.11 8.10 5.97
C PHE A 33 4.87 7.35 7.30
N PRO A 34 5.90 6.87 8.01
CA PRO A 34 5.76 6.23 9.32
C PRO A 34 5.62 7.27 10.45
N ILE A 35 4.53 8.06 10.45
CA ILE A 35 4.40 9.23 11.33
C ILE A 35 3.73 8.88 12.67
N SER A 36 2.48 8.42 12.66
CA SER A 36 1.66 8.30 13.88
C SER A 36 0.96 6.96 14.07
N GLY A 37 1.02 6.06 13.07
CA GLY A 37 0.27 4.79 13.08
C GLY A 37 -1.25 4.93 12.94
N ILE A 38 -1.78 6.16 12.84
CA ILE A 38 -3.20 6.42 12.60
C ILE A 38 -3.54 6.03 11.16
N ARG A 39 -4.59 5.22 10.99
CA ARG A 39 -5.07 4.77 9.68
C ARG A 39 -6.37 5.48 9.30
N PHE A 40 -6.69 5.49 8.01
CA PHE A 40 -7.99 5.93 7.54
C PHE A 40 -9.12 5.11 8.20
N GLY A 41 -10.16 5.81 8.65
CA GLY A 41 -11.33 5.17 9.23
C GLY A 41 -12.07 4.30 8.20
N ARG A 42 -12.68 3.21 8.68
CA ARG A 42 -13.39 2.25 7.81
C ARG A 42 -14.45 2.90 6.91
N ARG A 43 -15.20 3.88 7.44
CA ARG A 43 -16.23 4.62 6.67
C ARG A 43 -15.65 5.31 5.43
N PHE A 44 -14.46 5.88 5.55
CA PHE A 44 -13.78 6.54 4.43
C PHE A 44 -13.35 5.51 3.37
N LEU A 45 -12.78 4.38 3.79
CA LEU A 45 -12.40 3.30 2.86
C LEU A 45 -13.63 2.72 2.13
N TYR A 46 -14.75 2.54 2.82
CA TYR A 46 -16.01 2.11 2.19
C TYR A 46 -16.51 3.13 1.17
N ALA A 47 -16.48 4.43 1.51
CA ALA A 47 -16.88 5.47 0.57
C ALA A 47 -16.01 5.47 -0.71
N LEU A 48 -14.69 5.30 -0.57
CA LEU A 48 -13.80 5.14 -1.73
C LEU A 48 -14.15 3.91 -2.57
N GLY A 49 -14.46 2.77 -1.92
CA GLY A 49 -14.88 1.55 -2.60
C GLY A 49 -16.25 1.63 -3.27
N LEU A 50 -17.12 2.57 -2.87
CA LEU A 50 -18.40 2.83 -3.55
C LEU A 50 -18.25 3.73 -4.78
N ILE A 51 -17.20 4.55 -4.84
CA ILE A 51 -16.94 5.51 -5.94
C ILE A 51 -16.18 4.84 -7.09
N LYS A 52 -15.48 3.74 -6.83
CA LYS A 52 -14.62 3.02 -7.78
C LYS A 52 -15.26 1.74 -8.24
#